data_AF-A0A933DQ32-F1
#
_entry.id   AF-A0A933DQ32-F1
#
_cell.length_a   1.000
_cell.length_b   1.000
_cell.length_c   1.000
_cell.angle_alpha   90.00
_cell.angle_beta   90.00
_cell.angle_gamma   90.00
#
_symmetry.space_group_name_H-M   'P 1'
#
loop_
_entity.id
_entity.type
_entity.pdbx_description
1 polymer ?
#
loop_
_entity_poly.entity_id
_entity_poly.type
_entity_poly.pdbx_seq_one_letter_code
_entity_poly.pdbx_strand_id
1 'polypeptide(L)'
;MGSTNEDKERFLLTTRKDMGSLHTPSSNEIAYVLKFLLPAYEEATIGAVRKNPERYSRFLADARDTVVRPDYFSFPFLACYGLDQMLCTPVTDTAIQRLAQGDVEVYFFEYDIAFGASSIISEVLGAEAAMRHRDEEAIYDAVSFVAGIQPFLPSEGDIADEYLRLNQLSQRGAKLLETDPTGFTLIDNHLQDVTHNRPPGIIGRCVPEYFIAGAELGSKLYKEFYKLAENLPQQVPQ
;
A
#
# COMPACT_ATOMS: atom_id res chain seq x y z
N MET A 1 -5.34 -8.74 23.46
CA MET A 1 -4.00 -8.58 24.06
C MET A 1 -3.09 -8.12 22.94
N GLY A 2 -2.73 -6.83 22.92
CA GLY A 2 -1.89 -6.28 21.84
C GLY A 2 -0.43 -6.67 22.09
N SER A 3 0.21 -7.31 21.10
CA SER A 3 1.66 -7.49 21.16
C SER A 3 2.31 -6.12 21.04
N THR A 4 3.37 -5.88 21.80
CA THR A 4 4.11 -4.62 21.73
C THR A 4 4.89 -4.56 20.41
N ASN A 5 5.31 -3.36 19.99
CA ASN A 5 6.13 -3.19 18.78
C ASN A 5 7.46 -3.98 18.89
N GLU A 6 7.99 -4.09 20.11
CA GLU A 6 9.19 -4.87 20.44
C GLU A 6 8.98 -6.38 20.27
N ASP A 7 7.78 -6.90 20.58
CA ASP A 7 7.44 -8.30 20.34
C ASP A 7 7.33 -8.61 18.84
N LYS A 8 6.79 -7.68 18.05
CA LYS A 8 6.77 -7.78 16.57
C LYS A 8 8.20 -7.79 16.01
N GLU A 9 9.07 -6.87 16.45
CA GLU A 9 10.47 -6.79 15.99
C GLU A 9 11.27 -8.05 16.35
N ARG A 10 11.15 -8.53 17.60
CA ARG A 10 11.85 -9.74 18.05
C ARG A 10 11.37 -10.97 17.30
N PHE A 11 10.07 -11.09 17.04
CA PHE A 11 9.51 -12.16 16.22
C PHE A 11 10.06 -12.10 14.79
N LEU A 12 9.99 -10.94 14.13
CA LEU A 12 10.54 -10.74 12.77
C LEU A 12 12.02 -11.10 12.69
N LEU A 13 12.84 -10.70 13.67
CA LEU A 13 14.27 -11.04 13.74
C LEU A 13 14.54 -12.54 13.93
N THR A 14 13.67 -13.24 14.65
CA THR A 14 13.82 -14.68 14.89
C THR A 14 13.41 -15.47 13.65
N THR A 15 12.26 -15.12 13.06
CA THR A 15 11.77 -15.72 11.82
C THR A 15 12.74 -15.47 10.65
N ARG A 16 13.36 -14.28 10.58
CA ARG A 16 14.43 -13.94 9.60
C ARG A 16 15.61 -14.91 9.60
N LYS A 17 15.96 -15.53 10.74
CA LYS A 17 17.08 -16.49 10.83
C LYS A 17 16.73 -17.89 10.33
N ASP A 18 15.47 -18.29 10.39
CA ASP A 18 15.01 -19.65 10.05
C ASP A 18 14.48 -19.78 8.61
N MET A 19 14.34 -18.66 7.88
CA MET A 19 13.68 -18.58 6.57
C MET A 19 14.55 -18.93 5.34
N GLY A 20 15.68 -19.61 5.53
CA GLY A 20 16.57 -20.05 4.43
C GLY A 20 15.96 -21.06 3.44
N SER A 21 14.70 -21.48 3.65
CA SER A 21 14.00 -22.46 2.82
C SER A 21 12.53 -22.12 2.53
N LEU A 22 12.14 -20.84 2.49
CA LEU A 22 10.78 -20.48 2.07
C LEU A 22 10.55 -20.97 0.64
N HIS A 23 9.59 -21.89 0.45
CA HIS A 23 9.16 -22.29 -0.88
C HIS A 23 8.43 -21.11 -1.50
N THR A 24 8.98 -20.53 -2.57
CA THR A 24 8.24 -19.58 -3.41
C THR A 24 7.07 -20.33 -4.06
N PRO A 25 5.84 -19.77 -4.07
CA PRO A 25 4.70 -20.41 -4.71
C PRO A 25 5.01 -20.80 -6.16
N SER A 26 4.59 -22.00 -6.55
CA SER A 26 4.70 -22.48 -7.93
C SER A 26 3.76 -21.72 -8.87
N SER A 27 4.05 -21.72 -10.17
CA SER A 27 3.20 -21.06 -11.17
C SER A 27 1.75 -21.58 -11.19
N ASN A 28 1.52 -22.84 -10.80
CA ASN A 28 0.17 -23.41 -10.73
C ASN A 28 -0.60 -22.89 -9.51
N GLU A 29 0.06 -22.72 -8.37
CA GLU A 29 -0.54 -22.15 -7.17
C GLU A 29 -0.89 -20.68 -7.41
N ILE A 30 0.03 -19.92 -7.99
CA ILE A 30 -0.20 -18.53 -8.40
C ILE A 30 -1.42 -18.44 -9.32
N ALA A 31 -1.46 -19.27 -10.38
CA ALA A 31 -2.58 -19.26 -11.32
C ALA A 31 -3.92 -19.63 -10.64
N TYR A 32 -3.93 -20.57 -9.70
CA TYR A 32 -5.12 -20.94 -8.94
C TYR A 32 -5.62 -19.79 -8.07
N VAL A 33 -4.72 -19.19 -7.28
CA VAL A 33 -5.04 -18.08 -6.38
C VAL A 33 -5.60 -16.89 -7.15
N LEU A 34 -4.94 -16.48 -8.24
CA LEU A 34 -5.39 -15.37 -9.08
C LEU A 34 -6.72 -15.64 -9.77
N LYS A 35 -6.98 -16.87 -10.19
CA LYS A 35 -8.20 -17.23 -10.91
C LYS A 35 -9.42 -17.39 -10.00
N PHE A 36 -9.23 -17.90 -8.78
CA PHE A 36 -10.35 -18.33 -7.94
C PHE A 36 -10.47 -17.55 -6.63
N LEU A 37 -9.37 -17.16 -5.99
CA LEU A 37 -9.39 -16.49 -4.70
C LEU A 37 -9.42 -14.97 -4.84
N LEU A 38 -8.59 -14.42 -5.73
CA LEU A 38 -8.51 -12.98 -5.94
C LEU A 38 -9.86 -12.34 -6.33
N PRO A 39 -10.68 -12.88 -7.26
CA PRO A 39 -11.94 -12.23 -7.63
C PRO A 39 -12.94 -12.17 -6.47
N ALA A 40 -12.99 -13.21 -5.64
CA ALA A 40 -13.84 -13.23 -4.44
C ALA A 40 -13.34 -12.20 -3.41
N TYR A 41 -12.03 -12.07 -3.27
CA TYR A 41 -11.39 -11.09 -2.41
C TYR A 41 -11.63 -9.64 -2.88
N GLU A 42 -11.51 -9.37 -4.18
CA GLU A 42 -11.81 -8.07 -4.78
C GLU A 42 -13.30 -7.70 -4.57
N GLU A 43 -14.22 -8.62 -4.84
CA GLU A 43 -15.66 -8.39 -4.67
C GLU A 43 -16.02 -8.17 -3.20
N ALA A 44 -15.40 -8.89 -2.27
CA ALA A 44 -15.60 -8.67 -0.84
C ALA A 44 -15.13 -7.26 -0.42
N THR A 45 -13.94 -6.86 -0.87
CA THR A 45 -13.32 -5.60 -0.43
C THR A 45 -13.95 -4.37 -1.10
N ILE A 46 -14.02 -4.35 -2.44
CA ILE A 46 -14.64 -3.24 -3.19
C ILE A 46 -16.16 -3.23 -2.95
N GLY A 47 -16.79 -4.41 -2.95
CA GLY A 47 -18.22 -4.52 -2.71
C GLY A 47 -18.62 -4.05 -1.32
N ALA A 48 -17.78 -4.22 -0.29
CA ALA A 48 -18.06 -3.69 1.04
C ALA A 48 -18.16 -2.15 1.03
N VAL A 49 -17.26 -1.46 0.33
CA VAL A 49 -17.29 0.01 0.16
C VAL A 49 -18.56 0.43 -0.56
N ARG A 50 -18.85 -0.20 -1.71
CA ARG A 50 -20.03 0.13 -2.54
C ARG A 50 -21.37 -0.15 -1.86
N LYS A 51 -21.45 -1.18 -1.02
CA LYS A 51 -22.67 -1.55 -0.29
C LYS A 51 -22.93 -0.69 0.95
N ASN A 52 -21.92 0.03 1.45
CA ASN A 52 -22.03 0.81 2.68
C ASN A 52 -21.40 2.22 2.54
N PRO A 53 -21.72 3.01 1.50
CA PRO A 53 -21.03 4.27 1.23
C PRO A 53 -21.16 5.24 2.41
N GLU A 54 -22.29 5.29 3.11
CA GLU A 54 -22.49 6.19 4.26
C GLU A 54 -21.62 5.82 5.47
N ARG A 55 -21.27 4.53 5.63
CA ARG A 55 -20.34 4.10 6.68
C ARG A 55 -18.95 4.60 6.37
N TYR A 56 -18.50 4.43 5.13
CA TYR A 56 -17.14 4.80 4.73
C TYR A 56 -16.97 6.32 4.57
N SER A 57 -18.00 7.05 4.11
CA SER A 57 -18.00 8.51 4.15
C SER A 57 -17.88 9.05 5.58
N ARG A 58 -18.61 8.47 6.55
CA ARG A 58 -18.46 8.87 7.97
C ARG A 58 -17.06 8.59 8.49
N PHE A 59 -16.53 7.40 8.20
CA PHE A 59 -15.15 7.06 8.55
C PHE A 59 -14.13 8.06 7.97
N LEU A 60 -14.27 8.46 6.70
CA LEU A 60 -13.38 9.47 6.10
C LEU A 60 -13.59 10.87 6.70
N ALA A 61 -14.83 11.23 7.06
CA ALA A 61 -15.12 12.48 7.76
C ALA A 61 -14.46 12.50 9.15
N ASP A 62 -14.58 11.41 9.91
CA ASP A 62 -13.93 11.26 11.21
C ASP A 62 -12.40 11.35 11.06
N ALA A 63 -11.81 10.70 10.05
CA ALA A 63 -10.38 10.78 9.77
C ALA A 63 -9.93 12.21 9.46
N ARG A 64 -10.70 12.93 8.62
CA ARG A 64 -10.48 14.35 8.33
C ARG A 64 -10.55 15.21 9.58
N ASP A 65 -11.49 14.94 10.47
CA ASP A 65 -11.68 15.77 11.67
C ASP A 65 -10.67 15.40 12.79
N THR A 66 -10.03 14.23 12.72
CA THR A 66 -9.07 13.73 13.74
C THR A 66 -7.61 14.07 13.41
N VAL A 67 -7.25 14.14 12.13
CA VAL A 67 -5.87 14.46 11.75
C VAL A 67 -5.60 15.94 12.11
N VAL A 68 -4.65 16.15 13.04
CA VAL A 68 -4.45 17.40 13.80
C VAL A 68 -3.90 18.57 12.96
N ARG A 69 -3.91 18.46 11.62
CA ARG A 69 -3.29 19.43 10.70
C ARG A 69 -4.28 19.88 9.61
N PRO A 70 -5.04 20.96 9.84
CA PRO A 70 -6.00 21.52 8.88
C PRO A 70 -5.40 21.87 7.51
N ASP A 71 -4.08 22.08 7.45
CA ASP A 71 -3.29 22.39 6.25
C ASP A 71 -2.85 21.14 5.45
N TYR A 72 -3.13 19.94 5.95
CA TYR A 72 -2.61 18.67 5.43
C TYR A 72 -3.67 17.82 4.71
N PHE A 73 -4.86 18.37 4.48
CA PHE A 73 -5.99 17.62 3.95
C PHE A 73 -6.19 17.83 2.46
N SER A 74 -6.15 16.73 1.72
CA SER A 74 -6.57 16.64 0.33
C SER A 74 -7.49 15.42 0.16
N PHE A 75 -8.34 15.42 -0.87
CA PHE A 75 -9.12 14.23 -1.20
C PHE A 75 -8.25 13.02 -1.56
N PRO A 76 -7.11 13.17 -2.28
CA PRO A 76 -6.13 12.10 -2.43
C PRO A 76 -5.63 11.52 -1.11
N PHE A 77 -5.29 12.35 -0.13
CA PHE A 77 -4.86 11.90 1.19
C PHE A 77 -5.93 11.04 1.88
N LEU A 78 -7.19 11.49 1.88
CA LEU A 78 -8.30 10.74 2.49
C LEU A 78 -8.56 9.42 1.75
N ALA A 79 -8.43 9.42 0.42
CA ALA A 79 -8.55 8.20 -0.38
C ALA A 79 -7.44 7.18 -0.03
N CYS A 80 -6.19 7.64 0.11
CA CYS A 80 -5.06 6.84 0.57
C CYS A 80 -5.26 6.32 1.99
N TYR A 81 -5.77 7.15 2.90
CA TYR A 81 -6.08 6.73 4.26
C TYR A 81 -7.16 5.63 4.29
N GLY A 82 -8.22 5.77 3.50
CA GLY A 82 -9.25 4.74 3.37
C GLY A 82 -8.70 3.43 2.80
N LEU A 83 -7.85 3.51 1.78
CA LEU A 83 -7.18 2.35 1.21
C LEU A 83 -6.28 1.64 2.23
N ASP A 84 -5.47 2.39 2.98
CA ASP A 84 -4.59 1.84 4.01
C ASP A 84 -5.36 1.07 5.09
N GLN A 85 -6.36 1.73 5.67
CA GLN A 85 -7.12 1.19 6.81
C GLN A 85 -8.02 0.03 6.43
N MET A 86 -8.46 -0.06 5.17
CA MET A 86 -9.34 -1.14 4.71
C MET A 86 -8.58 -2.33 4.12
N LEU A 87 -7.40 -2.09 3.51
CA LEU A 87 -6.66 -3.11 2.80
C LEU A 87 -5.24 -3.28 3.36
N CYS A 88 -4.37 -2.27 3.23
CA CYS A 88 -2.94 -2.47 3.48
C CYS A 88 -2.63 -2.88 4.92
N THR A 89 -3.12 -2.13 5.92
CA THR A 89 -2.84 -2.41 7.33
C THR A 89 -3.43 -3.76 7.78
N PRO A 90 -4.75 -4.05 7.61
CA PRO A 90 -5.32 -5.31 8.08
C PRO A 90 -4.73 -6.55 7.41
N VAL A 91 -4.42 -6.48 6.11
CA VAL A 91 -3.87 -7.60 5.36
C VAL A 91 -2.42 -7.83 5.71
N THR A 92 -1.63 -6.77 5.89
CA THR A 92 -0.24 -6.90 6.36
C THR A 92 -0.19 -7.52 7.76
N ASP A 93 -1.06 -7.10 8.67
CA ASP A 93 -1.16 -7.70 10.00
C ASP A 93 -1.55 -9.19 9.94
N THR A 94 -2.46 -9.57 9.03
CA THR A 94 -2.84 -10.97 8.80
C THR A 94 -1.66 -11.76 8.24
N ALA A 95 -0.96 -11.22 7.24
CA ALA A 95 0.21 -11.85 6.65
C ALA A 95 1.29 -12.13 7.71
N ILE A 96 1.60 -11.16 8.58
CA ILE A 96 2.56 -11.35 9.67
C ILE A 96 2.14 -12.50 10.61
N GLN A 97 0.83 -12.63 10.89
CA GLN A 97 0.30 -13.75 11.67
C GLN A 97 0.43 -15.09 10.94
N ARG A 98 0.21 -15.13 9.63
CA ARG A 98 0.41 -16.33 8.79
C ARG A 98 1.86 -16.78 8.81
N LEU A 99 2.77 -15.82 8.69
CA LEU A 99 4.20 -16.07 8.81
C LEU A 99 4.56 -16.66 10.18
N ALA A 100 3.96 -16.16 11.27
CA ALA A 100 4.10 -16.71 12.61
C ALA A 100 3.55 -18.13 12.79
N GLN A 101 2.61 -18.53 11.97
CA GLN A 101 2.02 -19.86 11.97
C GLN A 101 2.76 -20.84 11.03
N GLY A 102 3.76 -20.37 10.29
CA GLY A 102 4.45 -21.16 9.27
C GLY A 102 3.67 -21.32 7.97
N ASP A 103 2.60 -20.54 7.78
CA ASP A 103 1.78 -20.54 6.56
C ASP A 103 2.37 -19.57 5.52
N VAL A 104 3.47 -20.04 4.91
CA VAL A 104 4.32 -19.25 4.01
C VAL A 104 3.62 -18.87 2.71
N GLU A 105 2.82 -19.78 2.17
CA GLU A 105 2.11 -19.56 0.90
C GLU A 105 1.06 -18.45 1.04
N VAL A 106 0.28 -18.49 2.12
CA VAL A 106 -0.72 -17.45 2.40
C VAL A 106 -0.04 -16.14 2.79
N TYR A 107 1.09 -16.20 3.49
CA TYR A 107 1.91 -15.01 3.74
C TYR A 107 2.29 -14.31 2.43
N PHE A 108 2.88 -15.01 1.45
CA PHE A 108 3.26 -14.38 0.18
C PHE A 108 2.06 -13.77 -0.54
N PHE A 109 0.94 -14.49 -0.58
CA PHE A 109 -0.28 -13.95 -1.19
C PHE A 109 -0.77 -12.66 -0.50
N GLU A 110 -0.99 -12.70 0.82
CA GLU A 110 -1.53 -11.56 1.56
C GLU A 110 -0.55 -10.38 1.58
N TYR A 111 0.72 -10.66 1.85
CA TYR A 111 1.78 -9.64 1.91
C TYR A 111 1.96 -8.96 0.55
N ASP A 112 2.14 -9.71 -0.53
CA ASP A 112 2.43 -9.12 -1.85
C ASP A 112 1.21 -8.34 -2.39
N ILE A 113 -0.02 -8.78 -2.11
CA ILE A 113 -1.25 -8.03 -2.43
C ILE A 113 -1.29 -6.71 -1.65
N ALA A 114 -1.07 -6.75 -0.33
CA ALA A 114 -1.06 -5.55 0.51
C ALA A 114 0.04 -4.57 0.08
N PHE A 115 1.21 -5.10 -0.28
CA PHE A 115 2.36 -4.33 -0.72
C PHE A 115 2.14 -3.69 -2.10
N GLY A 116 1.53 -4.44 -3.04
CA GLY A 116 1.05 -3.90 -4.31
C GLY A 116 0.10 -2.73 -4.12
N ALA A 117 -0.90 -2.89 -3.25
CA ALA A 117 -1.83 -1.81 -2.92
C ALA A 117 -1.15 -0.62 -2.22
N SER A 118 -0.22 -0.88 -1.32
CA SER A 118 0.57 0.15 -0.64
C SER A 118 1.42 0.96 -1.62
N SER A 119 1.86 0.37 -2.74
CA SER A 119 2.60 1.12 -3.76
C SER A 119 1.76 2.24 -4.40
N ILE A 120 0.43 2.07 -4.50
CA ILE A 120 -0.50 3.12 -4.92
C ILE A 120 -0.50 4.27 -3.91
N ILE A 121 -0.54 3.94 -2.62
CA ILE A 121 -0.49 4.92 -1.52
C ILE A 121 0.82 5.70 -1.58
N SER A 122 1.95 5.00 -1.70
CA SER A 122 3.28 5.61 -1.75
C SER A 122 3.42 6.56 -2.93
N GLU A 123 2.88 6.22 -4.10
CA GLU A 123 2.93 7.09 -5.28
C GLU A 123 2.18 8.40 -5.05
N VAL A 124 0.94 8.32 -4.53
CA VAL A 124 0.10 9.50 -4.29
C VAL A 124 0.64 10.35 -3.13
N LEU A 125 0.95 9.73 -1.99
CA LEU A 125 1.43 10.46 -0.81
C LEU A 125 2.86 11.00 -1.01
N GLY A 126 3.70 10.30 -1.76
CA GLY A 126 5.03 10.78 -2.16
C GLY A 126 4.93 12.02 -3.05
N ALA A 127 4.05 11.98 -4.06
CA ALA A 127 3.76 13.15 -4.90
C ALA A 127 3.23 14.34 -4.08
N GLU A 128 2.31 14.09 -3.16
CA GLU A 128 1.76 15.10 -2.25
C GLU A 128 2.81 15.70 -1.30
N ALA A 129 3.74 14.89 -0.80
CA ALA A 129 4.84 15.34 0.03
C ALA A 129 5.82 16.20 -0.76
N ALA A 130 6.13 15.81 -2.01
CA ALA A 130 7.00 16.56 -2.91
C ALA A 130 6.43 17.94 -3.27
N MET A 131 5.12 18.04 -3.57
CA MET A 131 4.44 19.34 -3.77
C MET A 131 4.58 20.29 -2.57
N ARG A 132 4.83 19.74 -1.38
CA ARG A 132 4.97 20.49 -0.12
C ARG A 132 6.43 20.58 0.36
N HIS A 133 7.39 20.12 -0.44
CA HIS A 133 8.82 20.05 -0.09
C HIS A 133 9.10 19.27 1.22
N ARG A 134 8.41 18.15 1.41
CA ARG A 134 8.55 17.22 2.55
C ARG A 134 8.78 15.77 2.11
N ASP A 135 9.24 15.57 0.89
CA ASP A 135 9.44 14.25 0.27
C ASP A 135 10.53 13.43 0.97
N GLU A 136 11.60 14.05 1.46
CA GLU A 136 12.73 13.33 2.07
C GLU A 136 12.33 12.51 3.32
N GLU A 137 11.58 13.11 4.26
CA GLU A 137 11.08 12.41 5.46
C GLU A 137 10.09 11.29 5.08
N ALA A 138 9.16 11.58 4.16
CA ALA A 138 8.17 10.62 3.71
C ALA A 138 8.79 9.41 3.00
N ILE A 139 9.83 9.63 2.17
CA ILE A 139 10.56 8.57 1.49
C ILE A 139 11.34 7.73 2.50
N TYR A 140 12.01 8.38 3.47
CA TYR A 140 12.77 7.67 4.50
C TYR A 140 11.88 6.75 5.34
N ASP A 141 10.71 7.24 5.75
CA ASP A 141 9.73 6.46 6.52
C ASP A 141 9.18 5.29 5.70
N ALA A 142 8.86 5.51 4.43
CA ALA A 142 8.39 4.46 3.54
C ALA A 142 9.44 3.35 3.37
N VAL A 143 10.69 3.70 3.06
CA VAL A 143 11.79 2.73 2.89
C VAL A 143 12.06 1.97 4.19
N SER A 144 12.08 2.67 5.32
CA SER A 144 12.32 2.06 6.65
C SER A 144 11.21 1.08 7.02
N PHE A 145 9.95 1.44 6.77
CA PHE A 145 8.81 0.56 7.00
C PHE A 145 8.93 -0.72 6.17
N VAL A 146 9.16 -0.59 4.85
CA VAL A 146 9.34 -1.74 3.96
C VAL A 146 10.45 -2.65 4.46
N ALA A 147 11.63 -2.10 4.75
CA ALA A 147 12.77 -2.86 5.25
C ALA A 147 12.47 -3.56 6.60
N GLY A 148 11.62 -2.97 7.43
CA GLY A 148 11.20 -3.50 8.72
C GLY A 148 10.30 -4.74 8.63
N ILE A 149 9.41 -4.81 7.63
CA ILE A 149 8.41 -5.88 7.50
C ILE A 149 8.80 -6.99 6.51
N GLN A 150 9.84 -6.77 5.69
CA GLN A 150 10.30 -7.75 4.74
C GLN A 150 10.85 -9.01 5.46
N PRO A 151 10.56 -10.20 4.93
CA PRO A 151 11.00 -11.46 5.53
C PRO A 151 12.51 -11.62 5.34
N PHE A 152 13.07 -11.01 4.30
CA PHE A 152 14.51 -10.96 4.06
C PHE A 152 15.04 -9.57 4.39
N LEU A 153 16.21 -9.52 5.03
CA LEU A 153 16.92 -8.25 5.20
C LEU A 153 17.32 -7.72 3.80
N PRO A 154 16.88 -6.52 3.40
CA PRO A 154 17.36 -5.89 2.19
C PRO A 154 18.85 -5.53 2.36
N SER A 155 19.61 -5.55 1.26
CA SER A 155 20.98 -5.04 1.29
C SER A 155 20.98 -3.51 1.37
N GLU A 156 22.08 -2.91 1.84
CA GLU A 156 22.23 -1.45 1.83
C GLU A 156 22.06 -0.86 0.42
N GLY A 157 22.50 -1.59 -0.61
CA GLY A 157 22.28 -1.23 -2.01
C GLY A 157 20.80 -1.21 -2.39
N ASP A 158 20.04 -2.23 -1.99
CA ASP A 158 18.59 -2.30 -2.26
C ASP A 158 17.84 -1.12 -1.62
N ILE A 159 18.23 -0.73 -0.40
CA ILE A 159 17.65 0.43 0.32
C ILE A 159 17.97 1.74 -0.42
N ALA A 160 19.23 1.92 -0.85
CA ALA A 160 19.66 3.12 -1.56
C ALA A 160 18.99 3.26 -2.93
N ASP A 161 18.90 2.18 -3.70
CA ASP A 161 18.24 2.17 -5.01
C ASP A 161 16.74 2.48 -4.88
N GLU A 162 16.08 1.92 -3.86
CA GLU A 162 14.68 2.19 -3.59
C GLU A 162 14.42 3.65 -3.17
N TYR A 163 15.28 4.21 -2.31
CA TYR A 163 15.23 5.62 -1.94
C TYR A 163 15.34 6.54 -3.18
N LEU A 164 16.34 6.30 -4.03
CA LEU A 164 16.54 7.08 -5.26
C LEU A 164 15.34 6.97 -6.21
N ARG A 165 14.77 5.77 -6.34
CA ARG A 165 13.59 5.53 -7.16
C ARG A 165 12.36 6.28 -6.65
N LEU A 166 12.06 6.17 -5.35
CA LEU A 166 10.91 6.86 -4.74
C LEU A 166 11.05 8.38 -4.82
N ASN A 167 12.27 8.91 -4.71
CA ASN A 167 12.53 10.33 -4.91
C ASN A 167 12.19 10.78 -6.34
N GLN A 168 12.69 10.06 -7.35
CA GLN A 168 12.38 10.37 -8.75
C GLN A 168 10.88 10.28 -9.06
N LEU A 169 10.20 9.26 -8.53
CA LEU A 169 8.76 9.10 -8.70
C LEU A 169 7.97 10.20 -8.02
N SER A 170 8.29 10.54 -6.77
CA SER A 170 7.61 11.63 -6.04
C SER A 170 7.69 12.96 -6.79
N GLN A 171 8.86 13.29 -7.35
CA GLN A 171 9.06 14.52 -8.13
C GLN A 171 8.32 14.51 -9.47
N ARG A 172 8.23 13.35 -10.15
CA ARG A 172 7.42 13.19 -11.37
C ARG A 172 5.93 13.26 -11.04
N GLY A 173 5.52 12.61 -9.96
CA GLY A 173 4.14 12.50 -9.50
C GLY A 173 3.58 13.84 -9.04
N ALA A 174 4.37 14.68 -8.37
CA ALA A 174 3.97 16.03 -7.99
C ALA A 174 3.47 16.86 -9.19
N LYS A 175 4.20 16.82 -10.31
CA LYS A 175 3.80 17.52 -11.55
C LYS A 175 2.49 16.98 -12.14
N LEU A 176 2.27 15.67 -12.06
CA LEU A 176 1.03 15.07 -12.52
C LEU A 176 -0.14 15.47 -11.62
N LEU A 177 0.06 15.49 -10.31
CA LEU A 177 -0.97 15.85 -9.34
C LEU A 177 -1.36 17.33 -9.42
N GLU A 178 -0.43 18.22 -9.80
CA GLU A 178 -0.74 19.61 -10.15
C GLU A 178 -1.72 19.72 -11.33
N THR A 179 -1.59 18.84 -12.33
CA THR A 179 -2.44 18.85 -13.54
C THR A 179 -3.72 18.05 -13.38
N ASP A 180 -3.70 16.99 -12.59
CA ASP A 180 -4.84 16.13 -12.26
C ASP A 180 -4.88 15.90 -10.73
N PRO A 181 -5.54 16.79 -9.98
CA PRO A 181 -5.62 16.73 -8.52
C PRO A 181 -6.37 15.50 -7.98
N THR A 182 -7.02 14.72 -8.86
CA THR A 182 -7.62 13.44 -8.45
C THR A 182 -6.58 12.36 -8.19
N GLY A 183 -5.38 12.50 -8.77
CA GLY A 183 -4.35 11.47 -8.77
C GLY A 183 -4.66 10.27 -9.66
N PHE A 184 -5.75 10.27 -10.44
CA PHE A 184 -6.12 9.12 -11.27
C PHE A 184 -5.11 8.88 -12.39
N THR A 185 -4.67 9.94 -13.08
CA THR A 185 -3.63 9.84 -14.11
C THR A 185 -2.31 9.34 -13.53
N LEU A 186 -1.95 9.79 -12.33
CA LEU A 186 -0.75 9.34 -11.61
C LEU A 186 -0.82 7.83 -11.34
N ILE A 187 -1.93 7.37 -10.77
CA ILE A 187 -2.14 5.95 -10.43
C ILE A 187 -2.19 5.08 -11.69
N ASP A 188 -2.85 5.54 -12.75
CA ASP A 188 -2.96 4.77 -13.99
C ASP A 188 -1.60 4.64 -14.69
N ASN A 189 -0.77 5.69 -14.64
CA ASN A 189 0.62 5.62 -15.12
C ASN A 189 1.48 4.67 -14.28
N HIS A 190 1.38 4.75 -12.95
CA HIS A 190 2.10 3.83 -12.06
C HIS A 190 1.67 2.37 -12.27
N LEU A 191 0.38 2.12 -12.45
CA LEU A 191 -0.14 0.78 -12.74
C LEU A 191 0.43 0.24 -14.05
N GLN A 192 0.51 1.05 -15.10
CA GLN A 192 1.18 0.67 -16.33
C GLN A 192 2.66 0.36 -16.10
N ASP A 193 3.37 1.21 -15.35
CA ASP A 193 4.80 1.03 -15.07
C ASP A 193 5.07 -0.28 -14.32
N VAL A 194 4.28 -0.63 -13.29
CA VAL A 194 4.45 -1.89 -12.52
C VAL A 194 4.09 -3.14 -13.33
N THR A 195 3.09 -3.06 -14.22
CA THR A 195 2.71 -4.18 -15.08
C THR A 195 3.76 -4.46 -16.16
N HIS A 196 4.40 -3.43 -16.73
CA HIS A 196 5.32 -3.58 -17.87
C HIS A 196 6.78 -3.78 -17.45
N ASN A 197 7.25 -3.11 -16.39
CA ASN A 197 8.67 -3.09 -16.06
C ASN A 197 9.07 -4.10 -14.98
N ARG A 198 8.10 -4.84 -14.41
CA ARG A 198 8.22 -5.61 -13.16
C ARG A 198 8.66 -4.73 -11.97
N PRO A 199 8.39 -5.13 -10.72
CA PRO A 199 8.73 -4.28 -9.59
C PRO A 199 10.27 -4.23 -9.38
N PRO A 200 10.91 -3.06 -9.42
CA PRO A 200 12.34 -2.92 -9.13
C PRO A 200 12.63 -2.83 -7.61
N GLY A 201 13.90 -3.00 -7.21
CA GLY A 201 14.38 -2.74 -5.84
C GLY A 201 13.96 -3.78 -4.81
N ILE A 202 13.73 -3.34 -3.56
CA ILE A 202 13.23 -4.20 -2.45
C ILE A 202 11.91 -4.88 -2.83
N ILE A 203 11.12 -4.26 -3.71
CA ILE A 203 9.86 -4.78 -4.26
C ILE A 203 10.09 -5.98 -5.20
N GLY A 204 11.27 -6.11 -5.83
CA GLY A 204 11.61 -7.21 -6.72
C GLY A 204 11.68 -8.59 -6.05
N ARG A 205 11.51 -8.67 -4.73
CA ARG A 205 11.45 -9.91 -3.95
C ARG A 205 10.02 -10.45 -3.74
N CYS A 206 9.00 -9.70 -4.16
CA CYS A 206 7.60 -10.14 -4.17
C CYS A 206 7.33 -11.14 -5.30
N VAL A 207 6.28 -11.95 -5.17
CA VAL A 207 5.65 -12.65 -6.29
C VAL A 207 5.02 -11.59 -7.21
N PRO A 208 5.55 -11.36 -8.43
CA PRO A 208 5.15 -10.22 -9.25
C PRO A 208 3.66 -10.19 -9.57
N GLU A 209 3.05 -11.35 -9.77
CA GLU A 209 1.63 -11.46 -10.12
C GLU A 209 0.73 -11.04 -8.96
N TYR A 210 1.09 -11.37 -7.71
CA TYR A 210 0.36 -10.93 -6.53
C TYR A 210 0.55 -9.43 -6.30
N PHE A 211 1.76 -8.92 -6.49
CA PHE A 211 2.02 -7.49 -6.40
C PHE A 211 1.20 -6.68 -7.42
N ILE A 212 1.18 -7.11 -8.69
CA ILE A 212 0.40 -6.46 -9.75
C ILE A 212 -1.09 -6.51 -9.41
N ALA A 213 -1.61 -7.67 -9.00
CA ALA A 213 -3.00 -7.81 -8.56
C ALA A 213 -3.33 -6.87 -7.37
N GLY A 214 -2.41 -6.71 -6.44
CA GLY A 214 -2.52 -5.79 -5.31
C GLY A 214 -2.58 -4.33 -5.76
N ALA A 215 -1.73 -3.94 -6.70
CA ALA A 215 -1.74 -2.59 -7.28
C ALA A 215 -3.04 -2.29 -8.05
N GLU A 216 -3.56 -3.26 -8.82
CA GLU A 216 -4.85 -3.15 -9.51
C GLU A 216 -6.01 -2.97 -8.52
N LEU A 217 -6.05 -3.79 -7.46
CA LEU A 217 -7.05 -3.67 -6.40
C LEU A 217 -6.94 -2.33 -5.67
N GLY A 218 -5.72 -1.92 -5.33
CA GLY A 218 -5.42 -0.64 -4.69
C GLY A 218 -5.90 0.54 -5.53
N SER A 219 -5.65 0.53 -6.85
CA SER A 219 -6.14 1.56 -7.78
C SER A 219 -7.67 1.63 -7.80
N LYS A 220 -8.36 0.49 -7.89
CA LYS A 220 -9.83 0.43 -7.85
C LYS A 220 -10.38 1.00 -6.54
N LEU A 221 -9.83 0.58 -5.40
CA LEU A 221 -10.28 1.03 -4.07
C LEU A 221 -9.98 2.51 -3.82
N TYR A 222 -8.80 2.99 -4.20
CA TYR A 222 -8.47 4.42 -4.15
C TYR A 222 -9.54 5.23 -4.88
N LYS A 223 -9.91 4.84 -6.10
CA LYS A 223 -10.92 5.54 -6.90
C LYS A 223 -12.30 5.51 -6.23
N GLU A 224 -12.67 4.44 -5.53
CA GLU A 224 -13.93 4.41 -4.77
C GLU A 224 -13.87 5.31 -3.53
N PHE A 225 -12.78 5.28 -2.76
CA PHE A 225 -12.62 6.17 -1.60
C PHE A 225 -12.51 7.64 -2.01
N TYR A 226 -11.88 7.95 -3.14
CA TYR A 226 -11.81 9.32 -3.66
C TYR A 226 -13.21 9.90 -3.92
N LYS A 227 -14.10 9.12 -4.58
CA LYS A 227 -15.50 9.54 -4.78
C LYS A 227 -16.20 9.83 -3.46
N LEU A 228 -15.93 9.03 -2.42
CA LEU A 228 -16.53 9.27 -1.11
C LEU A 228 -15.93 10.52 -0.43
N ALA A 229 -14.62 10.73 -0.56
CA ALA A 229 -13.89 11.87 -0.01
C ALA A 229 -14.33 13.21 -0.65
N GLU A 230 -14.48 13.24 -1.97
CA GLU A 230 -14.90 14.43 -2.73
C GLU A 230 -16.32 14.88 -2.36
N ASN A 231 -17.20 13.94 -1.99
CA ASN A 231 -18.56 14.22 -1.56
C ASN A 231 -18.66 14.68 -0.08
N LEU A 232 -17.55 14.75 0.65
CA LEU A 232 -17.56 15.30 2.00
C LEU A 232 -17.76 16.83 1.94
N PRO A 233 -18.58 17.41 2.84
CA PRO A 233 -18.74 18.86 2.89
C PRO A 233 -17.39 19.54 3.06
N GLN A 234 -17.03 20.45 2.15
CA GLN A 234 -15.84 21.28 2.32
C GLN A 234 -16.01 22.12 3.59
N GLN A 235 -15.03 22.10 4.49
CA GLN A 235 -15.01 23.05 5.59
C GLN A 235 -14.76 24.44 4.99
N VAL A 236 -15.71 25.35 5.16
CA VAL A 236 -15.47 26.77 4.88
C VAL A 236 -14.41 27.22 5.88
N PRO A 237 -13.27 27.78 5.44
CA PRO A 237 -12.28 28.34 6.36
C PRO A 237 -12.98 29.37 7.25
N GLN A 238 -12.91 29.18 8.58
CA GLN A 238 -13.32 30.19 9.55
C GLN A 238 -12.22 31.21 9.77
#